data_AF-W2SWL6-F1
#
_entry.id   AF-W2SWL6-F1
#
_cell.length_a   1.000
_cell.length_b   1.000
_cell.length_c   1.000
_cell.angle_alpha   90.00
_cell.angle_beta   90.00
_cell.angle_gamma   90.00
#
_symmetry.space_group_name_H-M   'P 1'
#
loop_
_entity.id
_entity.type
_entity.pdbx_description
1 polymer ?
#
loop_
_entity_poly.entity_id
_entity_poly.type
_entity_poly.pdbx_seq_one_letter_code
_entity_poly.pdbx_strand_id
1 'polypeptide(L)'
;RLSSGEGITLYCKADTSVPFTFRFGDECHPNMRIRVRPEYTEDRYSNKTVERCPNHLVKDNTETRNHFLRCEHPDTEYLGSEDAFAVRIPMCESTGFFFTCFSSCSGGINRRPVQLTFVLEDNDGRAVDTCFVALKVCANPLRDASKENGRFEPRIVDFNGERDVYGAALHRKRAQRFTGEIIKRPRYRGYSDENCHVYEIHTFSRFGFTTEQCVLLNRVFQEWNQLN
;
A
#
# COMPACT_ATOMS: atom_id res chain seq x y z
N ARG A 1 -9.95 -5.49 -11.87
CA ARG A 1 -8.92 -4.43 -11.95
C ARG A 1 -9.54 -3.16 -11.40
N LEU A 2 -8.83 -2.45 -10.53
CA LEU A 2 -9.32 -1.16 -10.03
C LEU A 2 -9.26 -0.13 -11.17
N SER A 3 -10.33 0.65 -11.32
CA SER A 3 -10.34 1.82 -12.19
C SER A 3 -9.44 2.90 -11.57
N SER A 4 -8.87 3.78 -12.39
CA SER A 4 -8.04 4.88 -11.88
C SER A 4 -8.90 5.86 -11.07
N GLY A 5 -8.96 5.71 -9.75
CA GLY A 5 -9.69 6.61 -8.84
C GLY A 5 -10.65 5.92 -7.86
N GLU A 6 -10.90 4.61 -8.01
CA GLU A 6 -11.73 3.85 -7.07
C GLU A 6 -10.84 2.94 -6.22
N GLY A 7 -10.75 3.21 -4.92
CA GLY A 7 -10.03 2.39 -3.94
C GLY A 7 -8.94 3.11 -3.15
N ILE A 8 -8.55 2.51 -2.03
CA ILE A 8 -7.44 2.98 -1.20
C ILE A 8 -6.13 2.48 -1.83
N THR A 9 -5.22 3.40 -2.14
CA THR A 9 -3.86 3.04 -2.57
C THR A 9 -3.00 2.75 -1.35
N LEU A 10 -2.38 1.56 -1.33
CA LEU A 10 -1.35 1.19 -0.37
C LEU A 10 -0.04 1.90 -0.72
N TYR A 11 0.45 2.73 0.20
CA TYR A 11 1.79 3.34 0.09
C TYR A 11 2.71 2.66 1.11
N CYS A 12 3.83 2.11 0.65
CA CYS A 12 4.78 1.42 1.51
C CYS A 12 6.23 1.69 1.11
N LYS A 13 7.16 1.39 2.00
CA LYS A 13 8.60 1.38 1.68
C LYS A 13 8.97 0.08 0.97
N ALA A 14 10.05 0.13 0.20
CA ALA A 14 10.65 -1.08 -0.35
C ALA A 14 11.31 -1.89 0.77
N ASP A 15 11.37 -3.20 0.61
CA ASP A 15 12.04 -4.15 1.52
C ASP A 15 11.60 -4.01 2.99
N THR A 16 10.36 -3.57 3.22
CA THR A 16 9.73 -3.48 4.55
C THR A 16 8.51 -4.37 4.56
N SER A 17 8.33 -5.14 5.64
CA SER A 17 7.16 -6.01 5.79
C SER A 17 5.90 -5.17 5.87
N VAL A 18 4.96 -5.48 4.98
CA VAL A 18 3.61 -4.92 4.96
C VAL A 18 2.65 -6.04 5.35
N PRO A 19 2.07 -6.01 6.54
CA PRO A 19 1.16 -7.04 6.99
C PRO A 19 -0.21 -6.88 6.36
N PHE A 20 -0.80 -8.02 6.02
CA PHE A 20 -2.16 -8.16 5.52
C PHE A 20 -2.93 -9.11 6.43
N THR A 21 -4.19 -8.79 6.68
CA THR A 21 -5.13 -9.67 7.37
C THR A 21 -6.21 -10.08 6.40
N PHE A 22 -6.45 -11.39 6.31
CA PHE A 22 -7.47 -11.96 5.47
C PHE A 22 -8.70 -12.32 6.29
N ARG A 23 -9.86 -12.26 5.65
CA ARG A 23 -11.13 -12.70 6.23
C ARG A 23 -11.80 -13.61 5.25
N PHE A 24 -12.17 -14.79 5.72
CA PHE A 24 -12.80 -15.83 4.92
C PHE A 24 -14.23 -16.04 5.41
N GLY A 25 -15.11 -16.40 4.48
CA GLY A 25 -16.47 -16.84 4.84
C GLY A 25 -16.47 -18.29 5.31
N ASP A 26 -17.58 -18.71 5.91
CA ASP A 26 -17.74 -20.05 6.50
C ASP A 26 -17.59 -21.21 5.48
N GLU A 27 -17.72 -20.92 4.18
CA GLU A 27 -17.60 -21.91 3.10
C GLU A 27 -16.14 -22.12 2.61
N CYS A 28 -15.15 -21.48 3.23
CA CYS A 28 -13.75 -21.62 2.82
C CYS A 28 -13.11 -22.90 3.39
N HIS A 29 -12.53 -23.71 2.51
CA HIS A 29 -11.87 -24.95 2.89
C HIS A 29 -10.40 -24.72 3.29
N PRO A 30 -9.84 -25.47 4.27
CA PRO A 30 -8.45 -25.31 4.71
C PRO A 30 -7.38 -25.50 3.64
N ASN A 31 -7.70 -26.25 2.58
CA ASN A 31 -6.77 -26.56 1.49
C ASN A 31 -6.73 -25.47 0.40
N MET A 32 -7.57 -24.44 0.52
CA MET A 32 -7.54 -23.29 -0.39
C MET A 32 -6.23 -22.52 -0.27
N ARG A 33 -5.88 -21.85 -1.35
CA ARG A 33 -4.63 -21.08 -1.46
C ARG A 33 -4.90 -19.66 -1.89
N ILE A 34 -4.01 -18.76 -1.49
CA ILE A 34 -4.07 -17.36 -1.89
C ILE A 34 -2.94 -17.14 -2.89
N ARG A 35 -3.28 -16.82 -4.15
CA ARG A 35 -2.31 -16.39 -5.15
C ARG A 35 -2.32 -14.87 -5.24
N VAL A 36 -1.15 -14.25 -5.08
CA VAL A 36 -0.98 -12.80 -5.14
C VAL A 36 -0.10 -12.43 -6.33
N ARG A 37 -0.64 -11.58 -7.21
CA ARG A 37 0.00 -11.21 -8.48
C ARG A 37 0.14 -9.69 -8.59
N PRO A 38 1.34 -9.15 -8.78
CA PRO A 38 1.52 -7.75 -9.15
C PRO A 38 1.21 -7.55 -10.63
N GLU A 39 0.38 -6.55 -10.95
CA GLU A 39 -0.03 -6.24 -12.32
C GLU A 39 0.04 -4.74 -12.58
N TYR A 40 0.37 -4.35 -13.82
CA TYR A 40 0.14 -2.97 -14.27
C TYR A 40 -1.37 -2.75 -14.52
N THR A 41 -1.88 -1.59 -14.09
CA THR A 41 -3.31 -1.27 -14.32
C THR A 41 -3.56 -0.67 -15.70
N GLU A 42 -2.55 -0.08 -16.35
CA GLU A 42 -2.67 0.47 -17.69
C GLU A 42 -2.71 -0.64 -18.76
N ASP A 43 -3.73 -0.63 -19.62
CA ASP A 43 -3.96 -1.68 -20.62
C ASP A 43 -2.79 -1.89 -21.59
N ARG A 44 -2.07 -0.84 -21.97
CA ARG A 44 -0.87 -0.95 -22.82
C ARG A 44 0.27 -1.78 -22.20
N TYR A 45 0.18 -2.07 -20.90
CA TYR A 45 1.13 -2.90 -20.16
C TYR A 45 0.48 -4.15 -19.57
N SER A 46 -0.77 -4.47 -19.91
CA SER A 46 -1.50 -5.59 -19.33
C SER A 46 -0.90 -6.97 -19.65
N ASN A 47 -0.09 -7.05 -20.71
CA ASN A 47 0.64 -8.24 -21.13
C ASN A 47 2.07 -8.30 -20.57
N LYS A 48 2.48 -7.32 -19.76
CA LYS A 48 3.81 -7.27 -19.15
C LYS A 48 3.76 -7.63 -17.68
N THR A 49 4.74 -8.38 -17.23
CA THR A 49 4.95 -8.70 -15.83
C THR A 49 5.54 -7.49 -15.09
N VAL A 50 5.29 -7.37 -13.80
CA VAL A 50 5.89 -6.31 -12.98
C VAL A 50 7.32 -6.72 -12.62
N GLU A 51 8.28 -6.15 -13.34
CA GLU A 51 9.69 -6.48 -13.22
C GLU A 51 10.42 -5.59 -12.22
N ARG A 52 11.42 -6.18 -11.56
CA ARG A 52 12.41 -5.42 -10.78
C ARG A 52 13.39 -4.72 -11.72
N CYS A 53 13.94 -3.59 -11.26
CA CYS A 53 14.91 -2.86 -12.06
C CYS A 53 16.29 -3.53 -12.04
N PRO A 54 17.13 -3.30 -13.08
CA PRO A 54 18.48 -3.86 -13.16
C PRO A 54 19.34 -3.58 -11.91
N ASN A 55 19.21 -2.38 -11.33
CA ASN A 55 19.99 -1.98 -10.16
C ASN A 55 19.67 -2.80 -8.90
N HIS A 56 18.41 -3.21 -8.71
CA HIS A 56 18.02 -4.05 -7.58
C HIS A 56 18.30 -5.53 -7.88
N LEU A 57 18.15 -5.96 -9.14
CA LEU A 57 18.47 -7.33 -9.56
C LEU A 57 19.94 -7.68 -9.35
N VAL A 58 20.87 -6.79 -9.72
CA VAL A 58 22.32 -7.05 -9.58
C VAL A 58 22.78 -7.13 -8.12
N LYS A 59 22.03 -6.52 -7.19
CA LYS A 59 22.35 -6.55 -5.75
C LYS A 59 21.75 -7.75 -5.03
N ASP A 60 20.91 -8.51 -5.72
CA ASP A 60 20.11 -9.56 -5.11
C ASP A 60 20.56 -10.94 -5.60
N ASN A 61 21.12 -11.70 -4.68
CA ASN A 61 21.68 -13.02 -4.92
C ASN A 61 20.72 -14.14 -4.50
N THR A 62 19.47 -13.84 -4.13
CA THR A 62 18.51 -14.88 -3.78
C THR A 62 17.95 -15.57 -5.03
N GLU A 63 17.45 -16.79 -4.84
CA GLU A 63 16.74 -17.53 -5.91
C GLU A 63 15.46 -16.80 -6.34
N THR A 64 14.85 -16.05 -5.42
CA THR A 64 13.66 -15.22 -5.63
C THR A 64 13.99 -13.81 -6.13
N ARG A 65 15.20 -13.56 -6.64
CA ARG A 65 15.63 -12.23 -7.09
C ARG A 65 14.75 -11.64 -8.19
N ASN A 66 14.08 -12.46 -9.00
CA ASN A 66 13.20 -11.95 -10.06
C ASN A 66 11.84 -11.45 -9.51
N HIS A 67 11.48 -11.84 -8.29
CA HIS A 67 10.19 -11.50 -7.71
C HIS A 67 10.19 -10.09 -7.14
N PHE A 68 9.34 -9.24 -7.72
CA PHE A 68 8.99 -7.95 -7.15
C PHE A 68 8.25 -8.09 -5.80
N LEU A 69 7.42 -9.12 -5.67
CA LEU A 69 6.61 -9.44 -4.50
C LEU A 69 7.20 -10.63 -3.74
N ARG A 70 7.42 -10.50 -2.43
CA ARG A 70 7.82 -11.59 -1.53
C ARG A 70 6.85 -11.73 -0.37
N CYS A 71 6.85 -12.88 0.29
CA CYS A 71 5.98 -13.15 1.43
C CYS A 71 6.76 -13.76 2.61
N GLU A 72 6.33 -13.45 3.83
CA GLU A 72 6.86 -14.00 5.09
C GLU A 72 6.38 -15.42 5.39
N HIS A 73 5.26 -15.86 4.78
CA HIS A 73 4.69 -17.16 5.08
C HIS A 73 5.71 -18.29 4.77
N PRO A 74 5.97 -19.22 5.70
CA PRO A 74 7.01 -20.24 5.52
C PRO A 74 6.74 -21.14 4.30
N ASP A 75 5.48 -21.50 4.08
CA ASP A 75 5.06 -22.34 2.94
C ASP A 75 4.77 -21.50 1.67
N THR A 76 5.49 -20.40 1.47
CA THR A 76 5.34 -19.58 0.25
C THR A 76 5.92 -20.29 -0.95
N GLU A 77 5.11 -20.45 -1.97
CA GLU A 77 5.51 -20.90 -3.29
C GLU A 77 5.71 -19.71 -4.23
N TYR A 78 6.90 -19.60 -4.80
CA TYR A 78 7.28 -18.56 -5.75
C TYR A 78 7.09 -19.08 -7.18
N LEU A 79 6.08 -18.55 -7.88
CA LEU A 79 5.73 -19.01 -9.23
C LEU A 79 6.56 -18.30 -10.30
N GLY A 80 6.86 -18.99 -11.41
CA GLY A 80 7.78 -18.49 -12.44
C GLY A 80 7.23 -17.35 -13.31
N SER A 81 7.92 -17.08 -14.42
CA SER A 81 7.52 -16.06 -15.39
C SER A 81 6.16 -16.34 -16.05
N GLU A 82 5.78 -17.61 -16.18
CA GLU A 82 4.49 -18.04 -16.75
C GLU A 82 3.30 -17.53 -15.91
N ASP A 83 3.48 -17.43 -14.60
CA ASP A 83 2.53 -16.89 -13.63
C ASP A 83 2.82 -15.42 -13.24
N ALA A 84 3.58 -14.71 -14.07
CA ALA A 84 3.96 -13.32 -13.83
C ALA A 84 4.67 -13.08 -12.49
N PHE A 85 5.50 -14.02 -12.04
CA PHE A 85 6.24 -13.96 -10.77
C PHE A 85 5.33 -13.80 -9.54
N ALA A 86 4.15 -14.41 -9.59
CA ALA A 86 3.21 -14.48 -8.49
C ALA A 86 3.79 -15.24 -7.28
N VAL A 87 3.20 -15.00 -6.12
CA VAL A 87 3.39 -15.82 -4.93
C VAL A 87 2.10 -16.55 -4.61
N ARG A 88 2.20 -17.81 -4.17
CA ARG A 88 1.08 -18.62 -3.72
C ARG A 88 1.35 -19.09 -2.29
N ILE A 89 0.39 -18.85 -1.40
CA ILE A 89 0.48 -19.22 0.02
C ILE A 89 -0.73 -20.06 0.42
N PRO A 90 -0.62 -20.92 1.44
CA PRO A 90 -1.79 -21.51 2.09
C PRO A 90 -2.75 -20.43 2.61
N MET A 91 -4.03 -20.77 2.75
CA MET A 91 -4.97 -19.91 3.45
C MET A 91 -4.48 -19.64 4.88
N CYS A 92 -4.35 -18.37 5.25
CA CYS A 92 -3.88 -17.94 6.56
C CYS A 92 -4.62 -16.67 6.99
N GLU A 93 -4.71 -16.42 8.30
CA GLU A 93 -5.38 -15.22 8.83
C GLU A 93 -4.57 -13.95 8.59
N SER A 94 -3.24 -14.05 8.63
CA SER A 94 -2.36 -12.90 8.41
C SER A 94 -0.98 -13.31 7.92
N THR A 95 -0.38 -12.47 7.07
CA THR A 95 1.03 -12.60 6.67
C THR A 95 1.59 -11.25 6.22
N GLY A 96 2.91 -11.12 6.19
CA GLY A 96 3.61 -9.97 5.62
C GLY A 96 4.00 -10.18 4.17
N PHE A 97 3.93 -9.09 3.38
CA PHE A 97 4.49 -9.02 2.04
C PHE A 97 5.58 -7.95 1.97
N PHE A 98 6.59 -8.20 1.13
CA PHE A 98 7.64 -7.24 0.81
C PHE A 98 7.63 -6.90 -0.66
N PHE A 99 8.01 -5.66 -0.96
CA PHE A 99 8.15 -5.16 -2.31
C PHE A 99 9.58 -4.73 -2.56
N THR A 100 10.24 -5.37 -3.52
CA THR A 100 11.71 -5.36 -3.64
C THR A 100 12.23 -4.35 -4.67
N CYS A 101 11.39 -3.36 -5.02
CA CYS A 101 11.70 -2.31 -5.98
C CYS A 101 10.82 -1.07 -5.73
N PHE A 102 11.32 0.13 -6.03
CA PHE A 102 10.49 1.33 -5.96
C PHE A 102 9.64 1.49 -7.22
N SER A 103 8.45 2.09 -7.06
CA SER A 103 7.60 2.44 -8.19
C SER A 103 8.31 3.35 -9.20
N SER A 104 9.26 4.18 -8.73
CA SER A 104 10.02 5.11 -9.57
C SER A 104 11.22 4.48 -10.30
N CYS A 105 11.56 3.22 -10.06
CA CYS A 105 12.77 2.62 -10.62
C CYS A 105 12.70 2.47 -12.14
N SER A 106 13.63 3.12 -12.84
CA SER A 106 13.83 2.98 -14.29
C SER A 106 14.25 1.55 -14.66
N GLY A 107 13.74 1.04 -15.79
CA GLY A 107 14.01 -0.33 -16.24
C GLY A 107 13.29 -1.43 -15.45
N GLY A 108 12.54 -1.07 -14.40
CA GLY A 108 11.56 -1.94 -13.73
C GLY A 108 10.18 -1.30 -13.84
N ILE A 109 9.53 -1.00 -12.71
CA ILE A 109 8.19 -0.37 -12.67
C ILE A 109 8.10 0.94 -13.47
N ASN A 110 9.12 1.80 -13.41
CA ASN A 110 9.22 3.02 -14.20
C ASN A 110 7.98 3.95 -14.12
N ARG A 111 7.51 4.20 -12.90
CA ARG A 111 6.34 5.05 -12.55
C ARG A 111 5.01 4.60 -13.15
N ARG A 112 4.94 3.39 -13.71
CA ARG A 112 3.69 2.78 -14.16
C ARG A 112 2.83 2.40 -12.94
N PRO A 113 1.54 2.70 -12.92
CA PRO A 113 0.67 2.30 -11.81
C PRO A 113 0.57 0.77 -11.71
N VAL A 114 0.71 0.26 -10.49
CA VAL A 114 0.68 -1.17 -10.17
C VAL A 114 -0.45 -1.44 -9.20
N GLN A 115 -1.11 -2.58 -9.34
CA GLN A 115 -2.03 -3.15 -8.36
C GLN A 115 -1.55 -4.56 -7.95
N LEU A 116 -1.95 -4.99 -6.77
CA LEU A 116 -1.93 -6.38 -6.36
C LEU A 116 -3.28 -6.99 -6.63
N THR A 117 -3.27 -8.18 -7.21
CA THR A 117 -4.45 -9.02 -7.40
C THR A 117 -4.29 -10.22 -6.47
N PHE A 118 -5.15 -10.30 -5.46
CA PHE A 118 -5.28 -11.44 -4.57
C PHE A 118 -6.36 -12.34 -5.15
N VAL A 119 -6.04 -13.61 -5.38
CA VAL A 119 -6.98 -14.61 -5.88
C VAL A 119 -7.05 -15.72 -4.83
N LEU A 120 -8.24 -16.01 -4.32
CA LEU A 120 -8.49 -17.22 -3.54
C LEU A 120 -8.70 -18.36 -4.53
N GLU A 121 -7.94 -19.45 -4.38
CA GLU A 121 -7.96 -20.61 -5.26
C GLU A 121 -8.46 -21.84 -4.52
N ASP A 122 -9.31 -22.62 -5.19
CA ASP A 122 -9.70 -23.95 -4.72
C ASP A 122 -8.57 -24.97 -4.89
N ASN A 123 -8.81 -26.22 -4.48
CA ASN A 123 -7.83 -27.30 -4.57
C ASN A 123 -7.45 -27.67 -6.02
N ASP A 124 -8.32 -27.35 -6.99
CA ASP A 124 -8.09 -27.58 -8.41
C ASP A 124 -7.36 -26.38 -9.07
N GLY A 125 -7.06 -25.33 -8.31
CA GLY A 125 -6.44 -24.09 -8.81
C GLY A 125 -7.41 -23.15 -9.50
N ARG A 126 -8.73 -23.33 -9.35
CA ARG A 126 -9.74 -22.40 -9.88
C ARG A 126 -9.90 -21.21 -8.96
N ALA A 127 -10.08 -20.03 -9.55
CA ALA A 127 -10.36 -18.80 -8.80
C ALA A 127 -11.76 -18.86 -8.18
N VAL A 128 -11.82 -18.80 -6.86
CA VAL A 128 -13.05 -18.70 -6.04
C VAL A 128 -13.43 -17.24 -5.85
N ASP A 129 -12.48 -16.40 -5.47
CA ASP A 129 -12.68 -14.97 -5.26
C ASP A 129 -11.46 -14.16 -5.68
N THR A 130 -11.63 -12.87 -5.94
CA THR A 130 -10.55 -11.96 -6.33
C THR A 130 -10.72 -10.58 -5.72
N CYS A 131 -9.66 -10.13 -5.06
CA CYS A 131 -9.55 -8.80 -4.47
C CYS A 131 -8.39 -8.01 -5.09
N PHE A 132 -8.50 -6.69 -5.13
CA PHE A 132 -7.50 -5.80 -5.72
C PHE A 132 -7.07 -4.72 -4.74
N VAL A 133 -5.76 -4.42 -4.72
CA VAL A 133 -5.19 -3.32 -3.92
C VAL A 133 -4.26 -2.51 -4.80
N ALA A 134 -4.54 -1.22 -5.00
CA ALA A 134 -3.62 -0.33 -5.70
C ALA A 134 -2.34 -0.14 -4.86
N LEU A 135 -1.17 -0.16 -5.48
CA LEU A 135 0.12 -0.19 -4.79
C LEU A 135 1.06 0.92 -5.28
N LYS A 136 1.70 1.60 -4.32
CA LYS A 136 2.82 2.51 -4.57
C LYS A 136 3.95 2.32 -3.56
N VAL A 137 5.01 1.67 -4.02
CA VAL A 137 6.28 1.55 -3.27
C VAL A 137 7.10 2.83 -3.44
N CYS A 138 7.39 3.52 -2.34
CA CYS A 138 8.05 4.83 -2.35
C CYS A 138 8.92 5.03 -1.08
N ALA A 139 9.84 6.00 -1.14
CA ALA A 139 10.74 6.27 -0.01
C ALA A 139 10.04 6.96 1.17
N ASN A 140 8.94 7.68 0.92
CA ASN A 140 8.19 8.40 1.96
C ASN A 140 6.67 8.24 1.71
N PRO A 141 6.09 7.12 2.19
CA PRO A 141 4.68 6.80 1.99
C PRO A 141 3.71 7.91 2.42
N LEU A 142 3.89 8.45 3.62
CA LEU A 142 2.99 9.46 4.19
C LEU A 142 2.93 10.73 3.34
N ARG A 143 4.10 11.19 2.86
CA ARG A 143 4.18 12.38 1.99
C ARG A 143 3.48 12.15 0.66
N ASP A 144 3.68 10.97 0.05
CA ASP A 144 3.16 10.69 -1.30
C ASP A 144 1.65 10.41 -1.24
N ALA A 145 1.17 9.69 -0.22
CA ALA A 145 -0.25 9.51 0.07
C ALA A 145 -0.99 10.85 0.23
N SER A 146 -0.43 11.77 1.03
CA SER A 146 -1.03 13.09 1.28
C SER A 146 -1.08 14.00 0.03
N LYS A 147 -0.26 13.73 -0.98
CA LYS A 147 -0.23 14.50 -2.22
C LYS A 147 -1.24 13.98 -3.24
N GLU A 148 -1.36 12.66 -3.33
CA GLU A 148 -2.15 11.99 -4.37
C GLU A 148 -3.60 11.78 -3.95
N ASN A 149 -3.83 11.48 -2.67
CA ASN A 149 -5.19 11.31 -2.13
C ASN A 149 -5.76 12.64 -1.59
N GLY A 150 -5.02 13.75 -1.74
CA GLY A 150 -5.24 14.99 -0.98
C GLY A 150 -4.76 14.86 0.47
N ARG A 151 -4.86 15.94 1.26
CA ARG A 151 -4.85 15.76 2.72
C ARG A 151 -5.97 14.77 3.03
N PHE A 152 -5.75 13.83 3.95
CA PHE A 152 -6.85 13.11 4.59
C PHE A 152 -7.71 14.14 5.32
N GLU A 153 -8.54 14.87 4.58
CA GLU A 153 -9.74 15.51 5.09
C GLU A 153 -10.67 14.33 5.33
N PRO A 154 -10.95 13.94 6.59
CA PRO A 154 -11.93 12.91 6.84
C PRO A 154 -13.22 13.34 6.14
N ARG A 155 -13.72 12.52 5.21
CA ARG A 155 -15.08 12.70 4.69
C ARG A 155 -16.02 12.40 5.85
N ILE A 156 -16.36 13.42 6.62
CA ILE A 156 -17.46 13.37 7.57
C ILE A 156 -18.72 13.22 6.72
N VAL A 157 -19.30 12.02 6.71
CA VAL A 157 -20.69 11.82 6.26
C VAL A 157 -21.56 12.01 7.49
N ASP A 158 -22.13 13.20 7.64
CA ASP A 158 -23.16 13.45 8.65
C ASP A 158 -24.42 12.66 8.28
N PHE A 159 -24.96 11.91 9.24
CA PHE A 159 -26.13 11.03 9.06
C PHE A 159 -27.47 11.76 8.88
N ASN A 160 -27.46 13.09 8.76
CA ASN A 160 -28.66 13.89 8.56
C ASN A 160 -28.54 14.66 7.24
N GLY A 161 -29.22 14.17 6.21
CA GLY A 161 -29.14 14.68 4.84
C GLY A 161 -29.63 16.12 4.65
N GLU A 162 -28.76 17.10 4.93
CA GLU A 162 -28.91 18.48 4.48
C GLU A 162 -27.60 19.04 3.87
N ARG A 163 -27.67 19.22 2.54
CA ARG A 163 -26.89 20.06 1.61
C ARG A 163 -25.50 20.62 2.01
N ASP A 164 -24.56 20.33 1.10
CA ASP A 164 -23.24 20.94 0.88
C ASP A 164 -23.15 22.45 1.14
N VAL A 165 -22.27 22.84 2.07
CA VAL A 165 -21.55 24.12 2.02
C VAL A 165 -20.15 23.90 2.61
N TYR A 166 -19.13 23.82 1.76
CA TYR A 166 -17.81 24.49 1.88
C TYR A 166 -16.88 23.97 0.77
N GLY A 167 -17.24 24.30 -0.47
CA GLY A 167 -16.26 24.41 -1.54
C GLY A 167 -15.54 25.76 -1.41
N ALA A 168 -14.27 25.74 -1.04
CA ALA A 168 -13.36 26.85 -1.33
C ALA A 168 -11.96 26.31 -1.66
N ALA A 169 -11.73 26.14 -2.96
CA ALA A 169 -10.42 25.93 -3.53
C ALA A 169 -9.45 27.05 -3.07
N LEU A 170 -8.48 26.72 -2.21
CA LEU A 170 -7.30 27.56 -2.04
C LEU A 170 -6.32 27.31 -3.19
N HIS A 171 -6.66 27.85 -4.36
CA HIS A 171 -5.65 28.21 -5.35
C HIS A 171 -4.67 29.19 -4.67
N ARG A 172 -3.45 28.72 -4.35
CA ARG A 172 -2.36 29.61 -3.96
C ARG A 172 -2.01 30.50 -5.15
N LYS A 173 -2.57 31.71 -5.19
CA LYS A 173 -2.07 32.80 -6.03
C LYS A 173 -0.61 33.04 -5.66
N ARG A 174 0.25 33.00 -6.67
CA ARG A 174 1.67 33.30 -6.59
C ARG A 174 1.82 34.81 -6.27
N ALA A 175 2.01 35.15 -5.00
CA ALA A 175 2.28 36.53 -4.60
C ALA A 175 3.69 36.96 -5.06
N GLN A 176 3.74 38.16 -5.64
CA GLN A 176 4.94 38.81 -6.17
C GLN A 176 5.99 39.06 -5.08
N ARG A 177 7.27 39.06 -5.50
CA ARG A 177 8.45 39.37 -4.68
C ARG A 177 8.57 40.89 -4.49
N PHE A 178 8.70 41.36 -3.25
CA PHE A 178 9.44 42.58 -2.84
C PHE A 178 9.82 42.45 -1.35
N THR A 179 11.09 42.12 -1.06
CA THR A 179 12.18 42.97 -0.47
C THR A 179 12.17 43.10 1.06
N GLY A 180 13.27 42.65 1.68
CA GLY A 180 13.83 43.27 2.89
C GLY A 180 13.36 42.75 4.26
N GLU A 181 13.80 41.54 4.65
CA GLU A 181 14.36 41.17 5.96
C GLU A 181 14.39 39.64 6.10
N ILE A 182 15.56 39.08 6.44
CA ILE A 182 15.74 37.64 6.64
C ILE A 182 15.18 37.26 8.02
N ILE A 183 13.86 37.07 8.10
CA ILE A 183 13.28 36.32 9.21
C ILE A 183 13.54 34.84 8.91
N LYS A 184 14.52 34.27 9.62
CA LYS A 184 14.79 32.82 9.60
C LYS A 184 13.50 32.10 9.98
N ARG A 185 12.84 31.47 8.99
CA ARG A 185 11.74 30.54 9.26
C ARG A 185 12.26 29.47 10.23
N PRO A 186 11.53 29.12 11.31
CA PRO A 186 11.97 28.07 12.19
C PRO A 186 12.09 26.79 11.36
N ARG A 187 13.32 26.26 11.26
CA ARG A 187 13.56 24.90 10.83
C ARG A 187 12.97 24.03 11.93
N TYR A 188 11.75 23.53 11.73
CA TYR A 188 11.24 22.42 12.51
C TYR A 188 12.08 21.20 12.12
N ARG A 189 13.18 21.02 12.87
CA ARG A 189 14.12 19.92 12.77
C ARG A 189 14.07 19.22 14.13
N GLY A 190 13.69 17.95 14.10
CA GLY A 190 13.64 17.05 15.24
C GLY A 190 12.31 16.28 15.24
N TYR A 191 12.27 14.96 15.37
CA TYR A 191 13.32 13.98 15.61
C TYR A 191 12.67 12.59 15.44
N SER A 192 13.50 11.60 15.04
CA SER A 192 13.35 10.14 15.10
C SER A 192 11.94 9.50 15.23
N ASP A 193 11.58 8.61 14.31
CA ASP A 193 11.92 7.20 14.57
C ASP A 193 11.85 6.34 13.32
N GLU A 194 12.87 5.50 13.19
CA GLU A 194 13.01 4.46 12.19
C GLU A 194 12.15 3.28 12.69
N ASN A 195 10.96 3.09 12.09
CA ASN A 195 10.05 1.91 12.19
C ASN A 195 8.56 2.27 12.29
N CYS A 196 8.12 3.42 11.77
CA CYS A 196 6.68 3.66 11.58
C CYS A 196 6.19 2.82 10.38
N HIS A 197 5.93 1.54 10.63
CA HIS A 197 5.06 0.71 9.82
C HIS A 197 3.73 1.45 9.67
N VAL A 198 3.39 1.77 8.43
CA VAL A 198 2.22 2.56 8.06
C VAL A 198 1.01 1.64 8.18
N TYR A 199 0.53 1.45 9.42
CA TYR A 199 -0.71 0.74 9.70
C TYR A 199 -1.89 1.67 9.52
N GLU A 200 -2.85 1.20 8.74
CA GLU A 200 -4.00 1.93 8.22
C GLU A 200 -4.82 2.66 9.30
N ILE A 201 -5.40 3.77 8.84
CA ILE A 201 -6.44 4.58 9.49
C ILE A 201 -7.75 3.76 9.75
N HIS A 202 -7.81 2.48 9.37
CA HIS A 202 -9.04 1.71 9.30
C HIS A 202 -9.27 0.68 10.43
N THR A 203 -8.25 0.33 11.23
CA THR A 203 -8.39 -0.73 12.26
C THR A 203 -9.47 -0.39 13.29
N PHE A 204 -9.46 0.83 13.82
CA PHE A 204 -10.39 1.28 14.85
C PHE A 204 -11.71 1.86 14.30
N SER A 205 -11.72 2.27 13.03
CA SER A 205 -12.92 2.83 12.39
C SER A 205 -14.10 1.85 12.35
N ARG A 206 -13.81 0.53 12.29
CA ARG A 206 -14.81 -0.54 12.33
C ARG A 206 -15.51 -0.70 13.69
N PHE A 207 -14.97 -0.09 14.74
CA PHE A 207 -15.54 -0.09 16.08
C PHE A 207 -16.25 1.23 16.44
N GLY A 208 -16.48 2.11 15.45
CA GLY A 208 -17.24 3.35 15.63
C GLY A 208 -16.45 4.51 16.23
N PHE A 209 -15.12 4.43 16.28
CA PHE A 209 -14.27 5.52 16.77
C PHE A 209 -14.09 6.63 15.72
N THR A 210 -14.06 7.88 16.19
CA THR A 210 -13.78 9.07 15.37
C THR A 210 -12.33 9.06 14.86
N THR A 211 -12.03 9.83 13.82
CA THR A 211 -10.68 9.88 13.22
C THR A 211 -9.60 10.28 14.23
N GLU A 212 -9.89 11.24 15.12
CA GLU A 212 -8.95 11.66 16.17
C GLU A 212 -8.70 10.54 17.19
N GLN A 213 -9.75 9.80 17.56
CA GLN A 213 -9.64 8.64 18.43
C GLN A 213 -8.86 7.51 17.75
N CYS A 214 -9.09 7.23 16.47
CA CYS A 214 -8.34 6.23 15.71
C CYS A 214 -6.85 6.56 15.64
N VAL A 215 -6.47 7.83 15.45
CA VAL A 215 -5.07 8.27 15.45
C VAL A 215 -4.44 8.09 16.83
N LEU A 216 -5.16 8.43 17.89
CA LEU A 216 -4.68 8.30 19.26
C LEU A 216 -4.55 6.82 19.68
N LEU A 217 -5.55 6.00 19.34
CA LEU A 217 -5.56 4.56 19.59
C LEU A 217 -4.48 3.84 18.79
N ASN A 218 -4.26 4.22 17.53
CA ASN A 218 -3.14 3.71 16.75
C ASN A 218 -1.81 4.07 17.41
N ARG A 219 -1.64 5.30 17.91
CA ARG A 219 -0.42 5.68 18.64
C ARG A 219 -0.24 4.83 19.90
N VAL A 220 -1.26 4.72 20.74
CA VAL A 220 -1.21 3.97 22.01
C VAL A 220 -0.96 2.48 21.78
N PHE A 221 -1.60 1.89 20.76
CA PHE A 221 -1.37 0.50 20.38
C PHE A 221 0.06 0.25 19.92
N GLN A 222 0.64 1.17 19.14
CA GLN A 222 2.03 1.07 18.70
C GLN A 222 3.01 1.23 19.88
N GLU A 223 2.73 2.13 20.82
CA GLU A 223 3.51 2.28 22.05
C GLU A 223 3.43 1.02 22.94
N TRP A 224 2.25 0.41 23.09
CA TRP A 224 2.07 -0.83 23.85
C TRP A 224 2.82 -2.02 23.24
N ASN A 225 2.84 -2.11 21.91
CA ASN A 225 3.52 -3.19 21.17
C ASN A 225 5.05 -3.02 21.12
N GLN A 226 5.58 -1.86 21.53
CA GLN A 226 7.03 -1.65 21.70
C GLN A 226 7.51 -1.94 23.12
N LEU A 227 6.58 -2.00 24.08
CA LEU A 227 6.87 -2.25 25.50
C LEU A 227 6.66 -3.72 25.91
N ASN A 228 6.11 -4.55 25.02
CA ASN A 228 5.96 -6.00 25.17
C ASN A 228 6.60 -6.71 23.97
#